data_AF-A0A5J4V1J7-F1
#
_entry.id   AF-A0A5J4V1J7-F1
#
_cell.length_a   1.000
_cell.length_b   1.000
_cell.length_c   1.000
_cell.angle_alpha   90.00
_cell.angle_beta   90.00
_cell.angle_gamma   90.00
#
_symmetry.space_group_name_H-M   'P 1'
#
loop_
_entity.id
_entity.type
_entity.pdbx_description
1 polymer ?
#
loop_
_entity_poly.entity_id
_entity_poly.type
_entity_poly.pdbx_seq_one_letter_code
_entity_poly.pdbx_strand_id
1 'polypeptide(L)'
;MGSTFKNRIGDCFSTSEFALLKILELICERGASMPMITVGQSSKTVLYDDMKASKLISKIESLIRLKVAEEDKSEVLPSETSEHLIRTYFWMMKGQKIWNVGMELYVKVIRKNINNLHKRFRKQDQKDQIENNDEETIIMMESLARTLVALRALKETVITILGEFSYWYNEVKNYLVKQPSIVIHLSELFVNFINSLSQKLRQKDQQIIILPSQALISASLYILKNLLFESQSRSQSVSSIHGLISSLIKLCMYKLGEHNINGDTRQIEEIRINSHECLYWIKLYMNGDLNIQKEYVQGGYAYMLVICGSTEGGCGEEDNGIIGGILDDLFTHMTEIRELNEQDAHQIELQPGTLVLKEYQEIFQEQEYYEEVEAQLFRNQDDNKIKDKANSVKVSIMNNFVDDTGDDN
;
A
#
# COMPACT_ATOMS: atom_id res chain seq x y z
N MET A 1 -17.27 4.38 -31.27
CA MET A 1 -17.58 3.30 -30.31
C MET A 1 -18.63 3.72 -29.27
N GLY A 2 -18.43 4.83 -28.55
CA GLY A 2 -19.33 5.21 -27.44
C GLY A 2 -20.80 5.44 -27.82
N SER A 3 -21.10 5.95 -29.03
CA SER A 3 -22.48 6.12 -29.51
C SER A 3 -23.24 4.80 -29.65
N THR A 4 -22.57 3.75 -30.13
CA THR A 4 -23.14 2.40 -30.26
C THR A 4 -23.50 1.81 -28.90
N PHE A 5 -22.59 1.89 -27.92
CA PHE A 5 -22.86 1.42 -26.56
C PHE A 5 -24.01 2.19 -25.91
N LYS A 6 -23.97 3.53 -26.01
CA LYS A 6 -25.01 4.40 -25.44
C LYS A 6 -26.41 4.01 -25.90
N ASN A 7 -26.57 3.73 -27.19
CA ASN A 7 -27.87 3.41 -27.76
C ASN A 7 -28.33 1.97 -27.42
N ARG A 8 -27.41 1.04 -27.14
CA ARG A 8 -27.72 -0.37 -26.93
C ARG A 8 -27.81 -0.79 -25.46
N ILE A 9 -27.24 -0.02 -24.54
CA ILE A 9 -27.32 -0.29 -23.09
C ILE A 9 -28.72 -0.09 -22.53
N GLY A 10 -29.57 0.68 -23.23
CA GLY A 10 -30.96 0.93 -22.84
C GLY A 10 -31.08 1.36 -21.38
N ASP A 11 -31.84 0.59 -20.60
CA ASP A 11 -32.03 0.81 -19.15
C ASP A 11 -31.45 -0.32 -18.27
N CYS A 12 -30.65 -1.21 -18.87
CA CYS A 12 -30.02 -2.36 -18.21
C CYS A 12 -30.99 -3.34 -17.54
N PHE A 13 -32.20 -3.51 -18.07
CA PHE A 13 -33.19 -4.45 -17.54
C PHE A 13 -33.13 -5.83 -18.20
N SER A 14 -32.68 -5.88 -19.46
CA SER A 14 -32.57 -7.14 -20.20
C SER A 14 -31.20 -7.79 -20.03
N THR A 15 -31.15 -9.11 -20.17
CA THR A 15 -29.91 -9.90 -20.11
C THR A 15 -28.87 -9.42 -21.14
N SER A 16 -29.31 -9.00 -22.33
CA SER A 16 -28.43 -8.49 -23.39
C SER A 16 -27.87 -7.10 -23.05
N GLU A 17 -28.67 -6.19 -22.52
CA GLU A 17 -28.20 -4.89 -22.05
C GLU A 17 -27.20 -5.03 -20.89
N PHE A 18 -27.45 -5.96 -19.98
CA PHE A 18 -26.54 -6.24 -18.86
C PHE A 18 -25.22 -6.86 -19.33
N ALA A 19 -25.26 -7.79 -20.29
CA ALA A 19 -24.06 -8.32 -20.93
C ALA A 19 -23.25 -7.22 -21.62
N LEU A 20 -23.92 -6.27 -22.29
CA LEU A 20 -23.28 -5.10 -22.89
C LEU A 20 -22.63 -4.19 -21.85
N LEU A 21 -23.26 -4.01 -20.68
CA LEU A 21 -22.66 -3.26 -19.57
C LEU A 21 -21.37 -3.93 -19.08
N LYS A 22 -21.36 -5.26 -18.91
CA LYS A 22 -20.16 -6.02 -18.52
C LYS A 22 -19.03 -5.89 -19.54
N ILE A 23 -19.35 -5.93 -20.84
CA ILE A 23 -18.38 -5.69 -21.91
C ILE A 23 -17.85 -4.25 -21.87
N LEU A 24 -18.73 -3.27 -21.70
CA LEU A 24 -18.35 -1.87 -21.59
C LEU A 24 -17.40 -1.68 -20.41
N GLU A 25 -17.72 -2.27 -19.27
CA GLU A 25 -16.89 -2.21 -18.08
C GLU A 25 -15.48 -2.72 -18.36
N LEU A 26 -15.34 -3.91 -18.96
CA LEU A 26 -14.04 -4.50 -19.30
C LEU A 26 -13.24 -3.59 -20.25
N ILE A 27 -13.91 -2.93 -21.20
CA ILE A 27 -13.28 -1.95 -22.10
C ILE A 27 -12.78 -0.74 -21.30
N CYS A 28 -13.60 -0.24 -20.36
CA CYS A 28 -13.23 0.91 -19.54
C CYS A 28 -12.05 0.57 -18.61
N GLU A 29 -12.07 -0.61 -17.99
CA GLU A 29 -10.98 -1.12 -17.16
C GLU A 29 -9.66 -1.21 -17.96
N ARG A 30 -9.70 -1.82 -19.14
CA ARG A 30 -8.50 -1.89 -20.00
C ARG A 30 -8.03 -0.52 -20.45
N GLY A 31 -8.95 0.38 -20.82
CA GLY A 31 -8.63 1.75 -21.20
C GLY A 31 -8.08 2.58 -20.04
N ALA A 32 -8.50 2.29 -18.81
CA ALA A 32 -8.00 2.89 -17.58
C ALA A 32 -6.59 2.38 -17.19
N SER A 33 -6.20 1.20 -17.68
CA SER A 33 -4.84 0.66 -17.53
C SER A 33 -3.88 1.12 -18.63
N MET A 34 -4.37 1.79 -19.68
CA MET A 34 -3.49 2.38 -20.71
C MET A 34 -2.78 3.63 -20.18
N PRO A 35 -1.57 3.95 -20.70
CA PRO A 35 -0.88 5.19 -20.37
C PRO A 35 -1.80 6.40 -20.58
N MET A 36 -1.86 7.29 -19.58
CA MET A 36 -2.68 8.49 -19.67
C MET A 36 -2.08 9.47 -20.67
N ILE A 37 -2.94 10.15 -21.43
CA ILE A 37 -2.52 11.26 -22.28
C ILE A 37 -2.56 12.52 -21.43
N THR A 38 -1.41 13.18 -21.26
CA THR A 38 -1.31 14.46 -20.57
C THR A 38 -1.39 15.60 -21.59
N VAL A 39 -2.45 16.40 -21.51
CA VAL A 39 -2.62 17.63 -22.30
C VAL A 39 -2.74 18.80 -21.33
N GLY A 40 -1.67 19.58 -21.21
CA GLY A 40 -1.54 20.63 -20.19
C GLY A 40 -1.52 20.05 -18.77
N GLN A 41 -2.34 20.62 -17.87
CA GLN A 41 -2.48 20.14 -16.48
C GLN A 41 -3.49 18.99 -16.32
N SER A 42 -4.04 18.46 -17.43
CA SER A 42 -5.05 17.41 -17.37
C SER A 42 -4.51 16.08 -17.92
N SER A 43 -4.63 15.02 -17.13
CA SER A 43 -4.35 13.65 -17.55
C SER A 43 -5.67 12.93 -17.78
N LYS A 44 -5.84 12.31 -18.95
CA LYS A 44 -7.08 11.59 -19.30
C LYS A 44 -6.79 10.25 -19.96
N THR A 45 -7.72 9.31 -19.80
CA THR A 45 -7.63 8.03 -20.52
C THR A 45 -7.86 8.28 -22.00
N VAL A 46 -7.26 7.44 -22.85
CA VAL A 46 -7.39 7.52 -24.31
C VAL A 46 -8.86 7.49 -24.75
N LEU A 47 -9.71 6.79 -23.99
CA LEU A 47 -11.14 6.61 -24.31
C LEU A 47 -12.04 7.73 -23.78
N TYR A 48 -11.55 8.59 -22.87
CA TYR A 48 -12.41 9.53 -22.15
C TYR A 48 -13.11 10.52 -23.08
N ASP A 49 -12.38 11.13 -24.01
CA ASP A 49 -12.94 12.13 -24.93
C ASP A 49 -14.02 11.52 -25.82
N ASP A 50 -13.81 10.31 -26.35
CA ASP A 50 -14.78 9.59 -27.16
C ASP A 50 -16.05 9.24 -26.38
N MET A 51 -15.88 8.79 -25.13
CA MET A 51 -17.00 8.47 -24.23
C MET A 51 -17.78 9.72 -23.83
N LYS A 52 -17.08 10.84 -23.63
CA LYS A 52 -17.68 12.15 -23.33
C LYS A 52 -18.42 12.71 -24.54
N ALA A 53 -17.79 12.74 -25.72
CA ALA A 53 -18.37 13.24 -26.97
C ALA A 53 -19.63 12.45 -27.36
N SER A 54 -19.62 11.13 -27.14
CA SER A 54 -20.80 10.29 -27.38
C SER A 54 -21.92 10.45 -26.34
N LYS A 55 -21.68 11.16 -25.23
CA LYS A 55 -22.56 11.29 -24.05
C LYS A 55 -22.80 9.95 -23.33
N LEU A 56 -21.89 8.99 -23.46
CA LEU A 56 -22.00 7.69 -22.78
C LEU A 56 -21.86 7.85 -21.27
N ILE A 57 -20.91 8.69 -20.82
CA ILE A 57 -20.68 8.98 -19.39
C ILE A 57 -21.98 9.51 -18.73
N SER A 58 -22.62 10.50 -19.36
CA SER A 58 -23.87 11.07 -18.85
C SER A 58 -25.01 10.05 -18.83
N LYS A 59 -25.05 9.12 -19.80
CA LYS A 59 -26.05 8.04 -19.79
C LYS A 59 -25.80 7.08 -18.63
N ILE A 60 -24.57 6.62 -18.40
CA ILE A 60 -24.24 5.76 -17.25
C ILE A 60 -24.58 6.47 -15.93
N GLU A 61 -24.23 7.74 -15.78
CA GLU A 61 -24.57 8.52 -14.59
C GLU A 61 -26.09 8.59 -14.36
N SER A 62 -26.87 8.81 -15.43
CA SER A 62 -28.34 8.82 -15.33
C SER A 62 -28.92 7.47 -14.93
N LEU A 63 -28.33 6.37 -15.41
CA LEU A 63 -28.74 5.01 -15.05
C LEU A 63 -28.44 4.70 -13.59
N ILE A 64 -27.29 5.13 -13.07
CA ILE A 64 -26.96 5.02 -11.64
C ILE A 64 -28.02 5.74 -10.81
N ARG A 65 -28.35 7.00 -11.15
CA ARG A 65 -29.36 7.79 -10.42
C ARG A 65 -30.73 7.10 -10.42
N LEU A 66 -31.15 6.62 -11.58
CA LEU A 66 -32.43 5.93 -11.74
C LEU A 66 -32.47 4.66 -10.89
N LYS A 67 -31.42 3.82 -10.97
CA LYS A 67 -31.35 2.58 -10.19
C LYS A 67 -31.30 2.81 -8.69
N VAL A 68 -30.49 3.76 -8.24
CA VAL A 68 -30.43 4.14 -6.81
C VAL A 68 -31.81 4.60 -6.33
N ALA A 69 -32.54 5.39 -7.13
CA ALA A 69 -33.88 5.86 -6.78
C ALA A 69 -34.93 4.73 -6.77
N GLU A 70 -34.86 3.77 -7.69
CA GLU A 70 -35.73 2.59 -7.71
C GLU A 70 -35.49 1.69 -6.49
N GLU A 71 -34.23 1.43 -6.19
CA GLU A 71 -33.86 0.60 -5.05
C GLU A 71 -34.27 1.29 -3.74
N ASP A 72 -34.20 2.62 -3.64
CA ASP A 72 -34.58 3.36 -2.42
C ASP A 72 -36.05 3.21 -2.09
N LYS A 73 -36.91 3.08 -3.10
CA LYS A 73 -38.34 2.87 -2.91
C LYS A 73 -38.69 1.47 -2.43
N SER A 74 -37.86 0.48 -2.77
CA SER A 74 -38.22 -0.93 -2.59
C SER A 74 -37.64 -1.58 -1.33
N GLU A 75 -36.80 -0.87 -0.56
CA GLU A 75 -35.92 -1.46 0.48
C GLU A 75 -35.09 -2.66 -0.01
N VAL A 76 -35.02 -2.89 -1.32
CA VAL A 76 -34.29 -4.01 -1.92
C VAL A 76 -32.80 -3.71 -1.89
N LEU A 77 -32.00 -4.77 -1.82
CA LEU A 77 -30.55 -4.67 -1.98
C LEU A 77 -30.18 -3.98 -3.30
N PRO A 78 -29.10 -3.19 -3.29
CA PRO A 78 -28.44 -2.82 -4.53
C PRO A 78 -28.31 -4.02 -5.46
N SER A 79 -28.84 -3.84 -6.66
CA SER A 79 -28.78 -4.84 -7.71
C SER A 79 -27.35 -4.99 -8.22
N GLU A 80 -27.02 -6.17 -8.73
CA GLU A 80 -25.75 -6.41 -9.45
C GLU A 80 -25.54 -5.34 -10.54
N THR A 81 -26.63 -4.90 -11.18
CA THR A 81 -26.66 -3.80 -12.15
C THR A 81 -26.13 -2.49 -11.58
N SER A 82 -26.55 -2.07 -10.39
CA SER A 82 -26.07 -0.84 -9.73
C SER A 82 -24.57 -0.90 -9.48
N GLU A 83 -24.05 -2.04 -9.04
CA GLU A 83 -22.62 -2.22 -8.79
C GLU A 83 -21.80 -2.10 -10.09
N HIS A 84 -22.24 -2.78 -11.16
CA HIS A 84 -21.59 -2.70 -12.48
C HIS A 84 -21.65 -1.29 -13.08
N LEU A 85 -22.79 -0.60 -12.97
CA LEU A 85 -22.91 0.77 -13.45
C LEU A 85 -21.92 1.70 -12.75
N ILE A 86 -21.78 1.57 -11.43
CA ILE A 86 -20.88 2.42 -10.66
C ILE A 86 -19.41 2.10 -10.98
N ARG A 87 -19.01 0.82 -10.99
CA ARG A 87 -17.65 0.42 -11.38
C ARG A 87 -17.29 0.93 -12.78
N THR A 88 -18.20 0.74 -13.74
CA THR A 88 -18.04 1.26 -15.11
C THR A 88 -17.82 2.76 -15.10
N TYR A 89 -18.65 3.52 -14.37
CA TYR A 89 -18.51 4.97 -14.25
C TYR A 89 -17.15 5.38 -13.69
N PHE A 90 -16.67 4.73 -12.63
CA PHE A 90 -15.35 5.01 -12.06
C PHE A 90 -14.21 4.78 -13.07
N TRP A 91 -14.25 3.66 -13.80
CA TRP A 91 -13.26 3.39 -14.84
C TRP A 91 -13.29 4.43 -15.96
N MET A 92 -14.49 4.85 -16.39
CA MET A 92 -14.64 5.92 -17.38
C MET A 92 -14.06 7.26 -16.90
N MET A 93 -14.11 7.52 -15.59
CA MET A 93 -13.69 8.78 -14.98
C MET A 93 -12.25 8.78 -14.47
N LYS A 94 -11.46 7.72 -14.71
CA LYS A 94 -10.08 7.65 -14.21
C LYS A 94 -9.23 8.83 -14.68
N GLY A 95 -8.51 9.45 -13.73
CA GLY A 95 -7.70 10.66 -13.92
C GLY A 95 -8.50 11.96 -14.14
N GLN A 96 -9.84 11.90 -14.11
CA GLN A 96 -10.70 13.07 -14.20
C GLN A 96 -11.19 13.47 -12.80
N LYS A 97 -11.51 14.76 -12.62
CA LYS A 97 -12.22 15.20 -11.42
C LYS A 97 -13.59 14.54 -11.37
N ILE A 98 -13.79 13.62 -10.44
CA ILE A 98 -15.10 13.05 -10.15
C ILE A 98 -15.88 14.08 -9.34
N TRP A 99 -16.96 14.61 -9.91
CA TRP A 99 -17.82 15.57 -9.24
C TRP A 99 -18.50 14.92 -8.02
N ASN A 100 -18.77 15.73 -6.99
CA ASN A 100 -19.40 15.32 -5.72
C ASN A 100 -20.56 14.32 -5.90
N VAL A 101 -21.36 14.50 -6.95
CA VAL A 101 -22.56 13.68 -7.15
C VAL A 101 -22.24 12.21 -7.48
N GLY A 102 -21.15 11.93 -8.20
CA GLY A 102 -20.73 10.55 -8.48
C GLY A 102 -20.30 9.82 -7.19
N MET A 103 -19.54 10.52 -6.35
CA MET A 103 -19.09 9.99 -5.05
C MET A 103 -20.26 9.83 -4.08
N GLU A 104 -21.20 10.77 -4.03
CA GLU A 104 -22.41 10.66 -3.19
C GLU A 104 -23.25 9.45 -3.56
N LEU A 105 -23.47 9.19 -4.86
CA LEU A 105 -24.21 8.03 -5.34
C LEU A 105 -23.52 6.72 -4.94
N TYR A 106 -22.19 6.66 -5.08
CA TYR A 106 -21.40 5.51 -4.67
C TYR A 106 -21.48 5.24 -3.17
N VAL A 107 -21.23 6.25 -2.34
CA VAL A 107 -21.33 6.16 -0.88
C VAL A 107 -22.73 5.72 -0.46
N LYS A 108 -23.77 6.18 -1.16
CA LYS A 108 -25.15 5.79 -0.90
C LYS A 108 -25.40 4.31 -1.18
N VAL A 109 -24.93 3.78 -2.32
CA VAL A 109 -25.05 2.35 -2.66
C VAL A 109 -24.30 1.48 -1.64
N ILE A 110 -23.08 1.87 -1.27
CA ILE A 110 -22.28 1.16 -0.25
C ILE A 110 -23.00 1.12 1.09
N ARG A 111 -23.45 2.28 1.57
CA ARG A 111 -24.13 2.40 2.86
C ARG A 111 -25.37 1.50 2.90
N LYS A 112 -26.10 1.43 1.78
CA LYS A 112 -27.27 0.58 1.65
C LYS A 112 -26.91 -0.92 1.66
N ASN A 113 -25.87 -1.31 0.94
CA ASN A 113 -25.33 -2.68 0.99
C ASN A 113 -24.96 -3.07 2.43
N ILE A 114 -24.24 -2.22 3.15
CA ILE A 114 -23.86 -2.44 4.56
C ILE A 114 -25.09 -2.55 5.46
N ASN A 115 -26.05 -1.62 5.34
CA ASN A 115 -27.26 -1.61 6.17
C ASN A 115 -28.12 -2.85 5.94
N ASN A 116 -28.24 -3.31 4.70
CA ASN A 116 -29.00 -4.51 4.37
C ASN A 116 -28.32 -5.77 4.90
N LEU A 117 -27.00 -5.84 4.83
CA LEU A 117 -26.22 -6.91 5.45
C LEU A 117 -26.48 -6.94 6.97
N HIS A 118 -26.39 -5.78 7.63
CA HIS A 118 -26.67 -5.66 9.06
C HIS A 118 -28.12 -6.04 9.42
N LYS A 119 -29.12 -5.65 8.60
CA LYS A 119 -30.52 -6.08 8.77
C LYS A 119 -30.67 -7.60 8.68
N ARG A 120 -29.95 -8.26 7.76
CA ARG A 120 -29.96 -9.73 7.62
C ARG A 120 -29.36 -10.42 8.84
N PHE A 121 -28.22 -9.94 9.34
CA PHE A 121 -27.61 -10.46 10.57
C PHE A 121 -28.55 -10.37 11.77
N ARG A 122 -29.22 -9.22 11.99
CA ARG A 122 -30.16 -9.07 13.11
C ARG A 122 -31.40 -9.95 13.02
N LYS A 123 -31.89 -10.26 11.81
CA LYS A 123 -33.03 -11.18 11.63
C LYS A 123 -32.65 -12.63 11.95
N GLN A 124 -31.37 -12.97 11.79
CA GLN A 124 -30.83 -14.30 12.12
C GLN A 124 -30.76 -14.51 13.64
N ASP A 125 -30.23 -13.53 14.38
CA ASP A 125 -30.18 -13.58 15.86
C ASP A 125 -31.58 -13.79 16.50
N GLN A 126 -32.64 -13.42 15.79
CA GLN A 126 -34.04 -13.60 16.23
C GLN A 126 -34.64 -14.95 15.80
N LYS A 127 -34.03 -15.64 14.83
CA LYS A 127 -34.49 -16.92 14.26
C LYS A 127 -33.77 -18.14 14.83
N ASP A 128 -32.66 -17.97 15.55
CA ASP A 128 -31.87 -19.02 16.20
C ASP A 128 -32.61 -19.77 17.36
N GLN A 129 -33.95 -19.73 17.39
CA GLN A 129 -34.80 -20.61 18.20
C GLN A 129 -35.47 -21.74 17.39
N ILE A 130 -35.18 -21.91 16.10
CA ILE A 130 -35.78 -22.95 15.26
C ILE A 130 -34.68 -23.84 14.66
N GLU A 131 -34.77 -25.13 14.97
CA GLU A 131 -33.79 -26.18 14.67
C GLU A 131 -33.43 -26.32 13.17
N ASN A 132 -32.12 -26.50 12.95
CA ASN A 132 -31.45 -27.20 11.85
C ASN A 132 -32.06 -27.09 10.45
N ASN A 133 -31.57 -26.12 9.68
CA ASN A 133 -31.56 -26.24 8.22
C ASN A 133 -30.17 -25.90 7.67
N ASP A 134 -29.34 -26.93 7.50
CA ASP A 134 -27.96 -26.83 7.02
C ASP A 134 -27.87 -26.10 5.66
N GLU A 135 -28.91 -26.21 4.84
CA GLU A 135 -28.99 -25.55 3.52
C GLU A 135 -29.14 -24.02 3.62
N GLU A 136 -29.95 -23.50 4.56
CA GLU A 136 -30.10 -22.05 4.77
C GLU A 136 -28.80 -21.45 5.33
N THR A 137 -28.08 -22.22 6.14
CA THR A 137 -26.76 -21.85 6.69
C THR A 137 -25.69 -21.78 5.60
N ILE A 138 -25.65 -22.76 4.69
CA ILE A 138 -24.72 -22.76 3.54
C ILE A 138 -24.98 -21.56 2.63
N ILE A 139 -26.24 -21.30 2.27
CA ILE A 139 -26.63 -20.14 1.43
C ILE A 139 -26.23 -18.82 2.10
N MET A 140 -26.38 -18.74 3.43
CA MET A 140 -25.96 -17.57 4.20
C MET A 140 -24.43 -17.39 4.18
N MET A 141 -23.67 -18.45 4.41
CA MET A 141 -22.21 -18.41 4.38
C MET A 141 -21.71 -17.97 3.00
N GLU A 142 -22.31 -18.48 1.92
CA GLU A 142 -21.98 -18.06 0.55
C GLU A 142 -22.35 -16.59 0.29
N SER A 143 -23.50 -16.13 0.78
CA SER A 143 -23.91 -14.72 0.67
C SER A 143 -22.96 -13.81 1.45
N LEU A 144 -22.52 -14.24 2.63
CA LEU A 144 -21.59 -13.49 3.47
C LEU A 144 -20.21 -13.43 2.82
N ALA A 145 -19.69 -14.57 2.34
CA ALA A 145 -18.43 -14.63 1.62
C ALA A 145 -18.43 -13.69 0.40
N ARG A 146 -19.50 -13.72 -0.42
CA ARG A 146 -19.66 -12.78 -1.55
C ARG A 146 -19.65 -11.32 -1.10
N THR A 147 -20.35 -11.00 -0.01
CA THR A 147 -20.39 -9.62 0.51
C THR A 147 -19.04 -9.17 1.05
N LEU A 148 -18.31 -10.04 1.75
CA LEU A 148 -16.96 -9.76 2.25
C LEU A 148 -15.99 -9.52 1.09
N VAL A 149 -16.08 -10.31 0.02
CA VAL A 149 -15.31 -10.10 -1.21
C VAL A 149 -15.63 -8.75 -1.84
N ALA A 150 -16.92 -8.39 -1.94
CA ALA A 150 -17.35 -7.10 -2.48
C ALA A 150 -16.87 -5.92 -1.62
N LEU A 151 -17.04 -6.00 -0.29
CA LEU A 151 -16.56 -4.97 0.65
C LEU A 151 -15.05 -4.82 0.62
N ARG A 152 -14.32 -5.92 0.45
CA ARG A 152 -12.87 -5.89 0.27
C ARG A 152 -12.48 -5.19 -1.03
N ALA A 153 -13.05 -5.60 -2.17
CA ALA A 153 -12.78 -4.98 -3.47
C ALA A 153 -13.13 -3.49 -3.46
N LEU A 154 -14.18 -3.12 -2.74
CA LEU A 154 -14.58 -1.75 -2.49
C LEU A 154 -13.55 -0.97 -1.68
N LYS A 155 -13.10 -1.53 -0.54
CA LYS A 155 -12.05 -0.94 0.30
C LYS A 155 -10.77 -0.74 -0.52
N GLU A 156 -10.39 -1.74 -1.32
CA GLU A 156 -9.25 -1.69 -2.23
C GLU A 156 -9.40 -0.54 -3.23
N THR A 157 -10.54 -0.47 -3.91
CA THR A 157 -10.84 0.58 -4.89
C THR A 157 -10.80 1.97 -4.27
N VAL A 158 -11.43 2.15 -3.10
CA VAL A 158 -11.45 3.44 -2.39
C VAL A 158 -10.04 3.88 -2.02
N ILE A 159 -9.23 3.00 -1.44
CA ILE A 159 -7.86 3.34 -1.04
C ILE A 159 -7.00 3.63 -2.27
N THR A 160 -7.12 2.86 -3.35
CA THR A 160 -6.41 3.14 -4.61
C THR A 160 -6.79 4.50 -5.19
N ILE A 161 -8.09 4.83 -5.26
CA ILE A 161 -8.57 6.14 -5.72
C ILE A 161 -8.06 7.26 -4.81
N LEU A 162 -8.09 7.07 -3.49
CA LEU A 162 -7.56 8.05 -2.54
C LEU A 162 -6.06 8.25 -2.71
N GLY A 163 -5.30 7.18 -2.97
CA GLY A 163 -3.88 7.25 -3.28
C GLY A 163 -3.63 8.09 -4.52
N GLU A 164 -4.27 7.73 -5.64
CA GLU A 164 -4.18 8.48 -6.91
C GLU A 164 -4.61 9.94 -6.73
N PHE A 165 -5.72 10.21 -6.04
CA PHE A 165 -6.22 11.57 -5.87
C PHE A 165 -5.38 12.40 -4.90
N SER A 166 -4.82 11.79 -3.86
CA SER A 166 -3.91 12.48 -2.95
C SER A 166 -2.61 12.92 -3.64
N TYR A 167 -2.20 12.23 -4.71
CA TYR A 167 -1.08 12.64 -5.57
C TYR A 167 -1.40 13.95 -6.29
N TRP A 168 -2.59 14.04 -6.91
CA TRP A 168 -2.91 15.14 -7.84
C TRP A 168 -3.64 16.32 -7.20
N TYR A 169 -4.31 16.11 -6.06
CA TYR A 169 -5.23 17.09 -5.47
C TYR A 169 -4.87 17.39 -4.02
N ASN A 170 -4.29 18.59 -3.82
CA ASN A 170 -3.94 19.09 -2.49
C ASN A 170 -5.14 19.14 -1.54
N GLU A 171 -6.37 19.33 -2.03
CA GLU A 171 -7.57 19.32 -1.21
C GLU A 171 -7.84 17.94 -0.61
N VAL A 172 -7.68 16.86 -1.38
CA VAL A 172 -7.82 15.48 -0.90
C VAL A 172 -6.71 15.18 0.08
N LYS A 173 -5.47 15.55 -0.25
CA LYS A 173 -4.33 15.42 0.65
C LYS A 173 -4.56 16.14 1.98
N ASN A 174 -4.97 17.42 1.96
CA ASN A 174 -5.32 18.22 3.14
C ASN A 174 -6.50 17.62 3.92
N TYR A 175 -7.45 17.00 3.23
CA TYR A 175 -8.55 16.28 3.88
C TYR A 175 -8.05 15.04 4.61
N LEU A 176 -7.27 14.17 3.94
CA LEU A 176 -6.71 12.94 4.51
C LEU A 176 -5.81 13.26 5.69
N VAL A 177 -5.04 14.34 5.58
CA VAL A 177 -4.27 14.91 6.68
C VAL A 177 -5.22 15.08 7.89
N LYS A 178 -6.33 15.79 7.77
CA LYS A 178 -7.24 16.02 8.91
C LYS A 178 -7.92 14.77 9.51
N GLN A 179 -7.74 13.57 8.96
CA GLN A 179 -8.34 12.32 9.45
C GLN A 179 -7.34 11.45 10.22
N PRO A 180 -7.17 11.57 11.54
CA PRO A 180 -6.17 10.79 12.29
C PRO A 180 -6.40 9.27 12.23
N SER A 181 -7.65 8.84 12.05
CA SER A 181 -8.01 7.41 11.94
C SER A 181 -7.43 6.73 10.69
N ILE A 182 -7.09 7.49 9.63
CA ILE A 182 -6.57 6.87 8.41
C ILE A 182 -5.20 6.25 8.64
N VAL A 183 -4.35 6.89 9.43
CA VAL A 183 -3.02 6.37 9.77
C VAL A 183 -3.15 5.05 10.51
N ILE A 184 -4.06 4.95 11.48
CA ILE A 184 -4.32 3.72 12.23
C ILE A 184 -4.74 2.60 11.29
N HIS A 185 -5.72 2.86 10.41
CA HIS A 185 -6.21 1.85 9.47
C HIS A 185 -5.17 1.41 8.43
N LEU A 186 -4.32 2.32 7.93
CA LEU A 186 -3.23 1.96 7.03
C LEU A 186 -2.17 1.12 7.75
N SER A 187 -1.87 1.47 8.99
CA SER A 187 -0.88 0.74 9.80
C SER A 187 -1.34 -0.67 10.13
N GLU A 188 -2.59 -0.83 10.58
CA GLU A 188 -3.23 -2.14 10.78
C GLU A 188 -3.23 -2.97 9.49
N LEU A 189 -3.44 -2.34 8.33
CA LEU A 189 -3.38 -3.03 7.05
C LEU A 189 -1.99 -3.61 6.77
N PHE A 190 -0.91 -2.85 7.00
CA PHE A 190 0.46 -3.32 6.78
C PHE A 190 0.85 -4.43 7.74
N VAL A 191 0.55 -4.27 9.03
CA VAL A 191 0.82 -5.28 10.05
C VAL A 191 0.10 -6.59 9.72
N ASN A 192 -1.19 -6.51 9.40
CA ASN A 192 -1.97 -7.69 9.03
C ASN A 192 -1.48 -8.32 7.72
N PHE A 193 -1.08 -7.52 6.75
CA PHE A 193 -0.52 -8.02 5.48
C PHE A 193 0.76 -8.83 5.72
N ILE A 194 1.73 -8.28 6.47
CA ILE A 194 3.00 -8.93 6.76
C ILE A 194 2.82 -10.18 7.63
N ASN A 195 1.94 -10.13 8.63
CA ASN A 195 1.63 -11.30 9.46
C ASN A 195 1.01 -12.42 8.62
N SER A 196 0.05 -12.08 7.76
CA SER A 196 -0.59 -13.03 6.84
C SER A 196 0.42 -13.62 5.84
N LEU A 197 1.35 -12.81 5.34
CA LEU A 197 2.42 -13.26 4.45
C LEU A 197 3.34 -14.25 5.17
N SER A 198 3.76 -13.93 6.39
CA SER A 198 4.60 -14.79 7.24
C SER A 198 3.91 -16.11 7.57
N GLN A 199 2.61 -16.08 7.88
CA GLN A 199 1.81 -17.28 8.13
C GLN A 199 1.73 -18.16 6.88
N LYS A 200 1.49 -17.56 5.70
CA LYS A 200 1.45 -18.28 4.43
C LYS A 200 2.77 -18.98 4.11
N LEU A 201 3.91 -18.37 4.43
CA LEU A 201 5.23 -18.99 4.24
C LEU A 201 5.48 -20.18 5.16
N ARG A 202 4.90 -20.18 6.38
CA ARG A 202 5.03 -21.28 7.34
C ARG A 202 4.08 -22.44 7.04
N GLN A 203 2.86 -22.13 6.62
CA GLN A 203 1.82 -23.12 6.34
C GLN A 203 1.87 -23.51 4.87
N LYS A 204 2.71 -24.51 4.54
CA LYS A 204 3.00 -24.84 3.14
C LYS A 204 1.78 -25.21 2.29
N ASP A 205 0.62 -25.66 2.81
CA ASP A 205 -0.45 -26.14 1.90
C ASP A 205 -1.95 -26.16 2.30
N GLN A 206 -2.45 -25.54 3.40
CA GLN A 206 -3.86 -25.85 3.81
C GLN A 206 -4.80 -24.72 4.23
N GLN A 207 -4.41 -23.44 4.22
CA GLN A 207 -5.36 -22.36 4.53
C GLN A 207 -5.45 -21.33 3.40
N ILE A 208 -6.69 -21.00 3.02
CA ILE A 208 -7.03 -19.90 2.12
C ILE A 208 -6.80 -18.60 2.90
N ILE A 209 -5.55 -18.13 2.93
CA ILE A 209 -5.20 -16.81 3.47
C ILE A 209 -5.46 -15.78 2.37
N ILE A 210 -6.48 -14.95 2.56
CA ILE A 210 -6.84 -13.92 1.58
C ILE A 210 -5.99 -12.66 1.79
N LEU A 211 -4.84 -12.60 1.11
CA LEU A 211 -3.88 -11.48 1.19
C LEU A 211 -4.35 -10.23 0.44
N PRO A 212 -4.25 -9.03 1.05
CA PRO A 212 -4.48 -7.76 0.34
C PRO A 212 -3.77 -7.72 -1.02
N SER A 213 -4.39 -7.10 -2.02
CA SER A 213 -3.73 -6.94 -3.32
C SER A 213 -2.48 -6.05 -3.22
N GLN A 214 -1.49 -6.29 -4.08
CA GLN A 214 -0.27 -5.47 -4.15
C GLN A 214 -0.60 -4.01 -4.48
N ALA A 215 -1.57 -3.78 -5.38
CA ALA A 215 -2.10 -2.46 -5.68
C ALA A 215 -2.64 -1.74 -4.43
N LEU A 216 -3.38 -2.44 -3.57
CA LEU A 216 -3.85 -1.87 -2.30
C LEU A 216 -2.69 -1.48 -1.39
N ILE A 217 -1.69 -2.36 -1.21
CA ILE A 217 -0.54 -2.08 -0.35
C ILE A 217 0.26 -0.89 -0.90
N SER A 218 0.54 -0.85 -2.21
CA SER A 218 1.22 0.27 -2.87
C SER A 218 0.47 1.59 -2.65
N ALA A 219 -0.83 1.63 -2.97
CA ALA A 219 -1.63 2.83 -2.77
C ALA A 219 -1.71 3.28 -1.30
N SER A 220 -1.78 2.33 -0.38
CA SER A 220 -1.80 2.59 1.06
C SER A 220 -0.49 3.21 1.53
N LEU A 221 0.65 2.67 1.10
CA LEU A 221 1.98 3.19 1.43
C LEU A 221 2.18 4.59 0.87
N TYR A 222 1.72 4.81 -0.35
CA TYR A 222 1.76 6.12 -0.98
C TYR A 222 0.96 7.16 -0.16
N ILE A 223 -0.24 6.82 0.31
CA ILE A 223 -1.02 7.68 1.21
C ILE A 223 -0.25 7.92 2.52
N LEU A 224 0.26 6.87 3.17
CA LEU A 224 0.98 6.99 4.44
C LEU A 224 2.21 7.91 4.29
N LYS A 225 3.01 7.71 3.24
CA LYS A 225 4.15 8.54 2.90
C LYS A 225 3.76 10.02 2.81
N ASN A 226 2.72 10.32 2.03
CA ASN A 226 2.25 11.69 1.87
C ASN A 226 1.75 12.30 3.18
N LEU A 227 1.13 11.50 4.05
CA LEU A 227 0.68 11.95 5.37
C LEU A 227 1.85 12.23 6.32
N LEU A 228 2.90 11.41 6.25
CA LEU A 228 4.14 11.59 7.02
C LEU A 228 4.89 12.83 6.56
N PHE A 229 5.07 13.00 5.25
CA PHE A 229 5.76 14.14 4.66
C PHE A 229 5.20 15.49 5.13
N GLU A 230 3.88 15.64 5.18
CA GLU A 230 3.22 16.92 5.45
C GLU A 230 3.22 17.36 6.91
N SER A 231 3.48 16.48 7.88
CA SER A 231 3.16 16.79 9.28
C SER A 231 4.02 16.04 10.28
N GLN A 232 5.02 16.72 10.84
CA GLN A 232 5.81 16.25 11.98
C GLN A 232 4.92 15.76 13.15
N SER A 233 3.86 16.49 13.49
CA SER A 233 2.97 16.14 14.61
C SER A 233 2.21 14.82 14.41
N ARG A 234 2.11 14.31 13.17
CA ARG A 234 1.47 13.03 12.88
C ARG A 234 2.43 11.88 12.93
N SER A 235 3.70 12.10 12.61
CA SER A 235 4.74 11.11 12.79
C SER A 235 4.75 10.59 14.24
N GLN A 236 4.38 11.44 15.22
CA GLN A 236 4.20 11.05 16.63
C GLN A 236 2.99 10.14 16.88
N SER A 237 1.91 10.29 16.11
CA SER A 237 0.76 9.38 16.17
C SER A 237 1.06 8.07 15.45
N VAL A 238 1.81 8.13 14.35
CA VAL A 238 2.23 6.98 13.56
C VAL A 238 3.17 6.08 14.37
N SER A 239 4.12 6.69 15.09
CA SER A 239 5.10 6.01 15.94
C SER A 239 4.47 5.26 17.12
N SER A 240 3.29 5.69 17.56
CA SER A 240 2.54 5.02 18.64
C SER A 240 1.91 3.68 18.22
N ILE A 241 1.90 3.36 16.92
CA ILE A 241 1.27 2.13 16.41
C ILE A 241 2.29 0.99 16.39
N HIS A 242 2.15 0.11 17.36
CA HIS A 242 3.02 -1.04 17.54
C HIS A 242 3.13 -1.91 16.29
N GLY A 243 4.36 -2.23 15.89
CA GLY A 243 4.65 -3.15 14.79
C GLY A 243 4.58 -2.53 13.39
N LEU A 244 4.23 -1.25 13.26
CA LEU A 244 4.25 -0.55 11.99
C LEU A 244 5.67 -0.49 11.41
N ILE A 245 6.66 -0.07 12.20
CA ILE A 245 8.06 0.06 11.74
C ILE A 245 8.58 -1.30 11.28
N SER A 246 8.41 -2.35 12.08
CA SER A 246 8.79 -3.72 11.70
C SER A 246 8.11 -4.18 10.40
N SER A 247 6.84 -3.80 10.20
CA SER A 247 6.10 -4.14 8.98
C SER A 247 6.63 -3.38 7.77
N LEU A 248 6.94 -2.09 7.91
CA LEU A 248 7.55 -1.28 6.86
C LEU A 248 8.94 -1.79 6.48
N ILE A 249 9.78 -2.17 7.46
CA ILE A 249 11.10 -2.77 7.21
C ILE A 249 10.96 -4.05 6.37
N LYS A 250 10.02 -4.92 6.72
CA LYS A 250 9.72 -6.13 5.94
C LYS A 250 9.16 -5.82 4.56
N LEU A 251 8.42 -4.72 4.40
CA LEU A 251 7.93 -4.27 3.11
C LEU A 251 9.03 -3.68 2.21
N CYS A 252 10.07 -3.05 2.77
CA CYS A 252 11.26 -2.63 2.02
C CYS A 252 12.02 -3.84 1.43
N MET A 253 11.98 -4.97 2.12
CA MET A 253 12.55 -6.24 1.64
C MET A 253 11.52 -7.11 0.89
N TYR A 254 10.33 -6.56 0.58
CA TYR A 254 9.26 -7.32 -0.07
C TYR A 254 9.68 -7.73 -1.49
N LYS A 255 9.79 -9.05 -1.67
CA LYS A 255 10.13 -9.76 -2.92
C LYS A 255 11.59 -9.71 -3.35
N LEU A 256 12.45 -10.21 -2.48
CA LEU A 256 13.79 -10.69 -2.83
C LEU A 256 13.88 -12.23 -2.92
N GLY A 257 12.75 -12.94 -2.81
CA GLY A 257 12.68 -14.41 -2.88
C GLY A 257 11.62 -14.93 -3.86
N GLU A 258 11.94 -16.08 -4.48
CA GLU A 258 11.34 -16.93 -5.53
C GLU A 258 9.80 -16.97 -5.76
N HIS A 259 8.97 -16.24 -5.02
CA HIS A 259 7.52 -16.45 -4.97
C HIS A 259 6.69 -15.48 -5.82
N ASN A 260 7.28 -14.89 -6.85
CA ASN A 260 6.59 -13.92 -7.69
C ASN A 260 6.51 -14.34 -9.17
N ILE A 261 5.91 -15.50 -9.42
CA ILE A 261 5.74 -16.05 -10.77
C ILE A 261 4.78 -15.20 -11.63
N ASN A 262 3.93 -14.34 -11.03
CA ASN A 262 2.87 -13.61 -11.74
C ASN A 262 2.63 -12.14 -11.31
N GLY A 263 3.44 -11.56 -10.41
CA GLY A 263 3.19 -10.19 -9.92
C GLY A 263 3.90 -9.12 -10.75
N ASP A 264 3.21 -8.02 -11.04
CA ASP A 264 3.74 -6.83 -11.71
C ASP A 264 4.99 -6.30 -10.99
N THR A 265 6.17 -6.41 -11.62
CA THR A 265 7.46 -6.00 -11.05
C THR A 265 7.43 -4.56 -10.55
N ARG A 266 6.69 -3.69 -11.25
CA ARG A 266 6.56 -2.28 -10.90
C ARG A 266 5.86 -2.06 -9.55
N GLN A 267 4.82 -2.82 -9.23
CA GLN A 267 4.11 -2.66 -7.96
C GLN A 267 4.97 -3.06 -6.76
N ILE A 268 5.93 -3.96 -6.98
CA ILE A 268 6.91 -4.39 -5.97
C ILE A 268 7.82 -3.24 -5.62
N GLU A 269 8.42 -2.69 -6.67
CA GLU A 269 9.35 -1.58 -6.58
C GLU A 269 8.66 -0.40 -5.90
N GLU A 270 7.43 -0.08 -6.30
CA GLU A 270 6.62 0.95 -5.63
C GLU A 270 6.36 0.62 -4.15
N ILE A 271 6.11 -0.64 -3.78
CA ILE A 271 5.97 -1.02 -2.37
C ILE A 271 7.28 -0.79 -1.61
N ARG A 272 8.42 -1.20 -2.18
CA ARG A 272 9.73 -1.06 -1.54
C ARG A 272 10.12 0.40 -1.35
N ILE A 273 10.05 1.19 -2.43
CA ILE A 273 10.38 2.62 -2.43
C ILE A 273 9.47 3.38 -1.46
N ASN A 274 8.15 3.21 -1.57
CA ASN A 274 7.24 3.96 -0.68
C ASN A 274 7.37 3.52 0.78
N SER A 275 7.71 2.25 1.06
CA SER A 275 8.00 1.79 2.43
C SER A 275 9.28 2.43 2.98
N HIS A 276 10.32 2.50 2.16
CA HIS A 276 11.59 3.14 2.53
C HIS A 276 11.36 4.63 2.84
N GLU A 277 10.67 5.34 1.96
CA GLU A 277 10.33 6.74 2.18
C GLU A 277 9.47 6.94 3.44
N CYS A 278 8.54 6.03 3.76
CA CYS A 278 7.83 6.07 5.04
C CYS A 278 8.77 5.95 6.24
N LEU A 279 9.71 5.01 6.20
CA LEU A 279 10.71 4.83 7.27
C LEU A 279 11.63 6.05 7.39
N TYR A 280 12.05 6.65 6.28
CA TYR A 280 12.84 7.88 6.26
C TYR A 280 12.10 9.01 6.98
N TRP A 281 10.83 9.25 6.63
CA TRP A 281 10.05 10.32 7.27
C TRP A 281 9.81 10.04 8.76
N ILE A 282 9.52 8.79 9.14
CA ILE A 282 9.37 8.43 10.56
C ILE A 282 10.68 8.72 11.31
N LYS A 283 11.83 8.27 10.79
CA LYS A 283 13.14 8.51 11.39
C LYS A 283 13.45 9.99 11.52
N LEU A 284 13.28 10.76 10.45
CA LEU A 284 13.55 12.20 10.42
C LEU A 284 12.75 12.96 11.48
N TYR A 285 11.47 12.64 11.63
CA TYR A 285 10.59 13.35 12.56
C TYR A 285 10.66 12.84 14.00
N MET A 286 10.98 11.55 14.19
CA MET A 286 11.04 10.89 15.50
C MET A 286 12.49 10.69 15.99
N ASN A 287 13.45 11.41 15.41
CA ASN A 287 14.85 11.27 15.82
C ASN A 287 14.99 11.59 17.32
N GLY A 288 15.70 10.74 18.04
CA GLY A 288 15.87 10.80 19.49
C GLY A 288 14.78 10.09 20.32
N ASP A 289 13.72 9.53 19.70
CA ASP A 289 12.79 8.66 20.43
C ASP A 289 13.39 7.25 20.60
N LEU A 290 13.77 6.92 21.83
CA LEU A 290 14.40 5.65 22.19
C LEU A 290 13.52 4.42 21.88
N ASN A 291 12.19 4.53 21.93
CA ASN A 291 11.31 3.41 21.61
C ASN A 291 11.33 3.12 20.11
N ILE A 292 11.39 4.18 19.30
CA ILE A 292 11.46 4.08 17.85
C ILE A 292 12.80 3.52 17.41
N GLN A 293 13.90 3.98 18.01
CA GLN A 293 15.22 3.40 17.77
C GLN A 293 15.25 1.90 18.10
N LYS A 294 14.65 1.48 19.22
CA LYS A 294 14.53 0.06 19.57
C LYS A 294 13.74 -0.73 18.53
N GLU A 295 12.63 -0.20 18.01
CA GLU A 295 11.86 -0.87 16.95
C GLU A 295 12.65 -0.97 15.63
N TYR A 296 13.41 0.06 15.24
CA TYR A 296 14.29 -0.01 14.06
C TYR A 296 15.34 -1.10 14.20
N VAL A 297 15.99 -1.16 15.37
CA VAL A 297 17.01 -2.16 15.68
C VAL A 297 16.43 -3.57 15.66
N GLN A 298 15.40 -3.83 16.46
CA GLN A 298 14.74 -5.14 16.55
C GLN A 298 14.08 -5.56 15.23
N GLY A 299 13.65 -4.60 14.42
CA GLY A 299 13.09 -4.83 13.10
C GLY A 299 14.13 -5.18 12.04
N GLY A 300 15.42 -4.99 12.31
CA GLY A 300 16.50 -5.23 11.34
C GLY A 300 16.67 -4.09 10.34
N TYR A 301 16.53 -2.82 10.75
CA TYR A 301 16.58 -1.68 9.84
C TYR A 301 17.92 -1.52 9.12
N ALA A 302 19.06 -1.62 9.83
CA ALA A 302 20.36 -1.52 9.15
C ALA A 302 20.55 -2.67 8.16
N TYR A 303 20.13 -3.89 8.51
CA TYR A 303 20.13 -5.03 7.59
C TYR A 303 19.29 -4.74 6.34
N MET A 304 18.08 -4.20 6.52
CA MET A 304 17.24 -3.79 5.40
C MET A 304 17.90 -2.73 4.52
N LEU A 305 18.53 -1.70 5.11
CA LEU A 305 19.22 -0.66 4.36
C LEU A 305 20.38 -1.22 3.54
N VAL A 306 21.13 -2.17 4.09
CA VAL A 306 22.24 -2.81 3.39
C VAL A 306 21.72 -3.64 2.22
N ILE A 307 20.71 -4.49 2.43
CA ILE A 307 20.10 -5.24 1.34
C ILE A 307 19.53 -4.29 0.28
N CYS A 308 18.79 -3.27 0.68
CA CYS A 308 18.25 -2.29 -0.26
C CYS A 308 19.33 -1.36 -0.85
N GLY A 309 20.58 -1.44 -0.39
CA GLY A 309 21.72 -0.80 -1.02
C GLY A 309 22.54 -1.78 -1.86
N SER A 310 22.26 -3.09 -1.78
CA SER A 310 23.04 -4.16 -2.39
C SER A 310 22.55 -4.51 -3.79
N THR A 311 23.40 -5.16 -4.56
CA THR A 311 23.02 -5.68 -5.88
C THR A 311 22.00 -6.81 -5.77
N GLU A 312 22.12 -7.65 -4.74
CA GLU A 312 21.19 -8.73 -4.41
C GLU A 312 19.79 -8.23 -4.02
N GLY A 313 19.68 -7.01 -3.48
CA GLY A 313 18.42 -6.35 -3.16
C GLY A 313 17.58 -5.92 -4.36
N GLY A 314 17.96 -6.27 -5.59
CA GLY A 314 17.27 -5.81 -6.80
C GLY A 314 17.51 -4.33 -7.11
N CYS A 315 18.35 -3.65 -6.32
CA CYS A 315 18.79 -2.28 -6.56
C CYS A 315 19.71 -2.19 -7.79
N GLY A 316 20.04 -3.35 -8.36
CA GLY A 316 20.31 -3.58 -9.78
C GLY A 316 19.56 -2.65 -10.75
N GLU A 317 18.28 -2.41 -10.48
CA GLU A 317 17.38 -1.75 -11.41
C GLU A 317 16.95 -0.35 -10.94
N GLU A 318 17.38 0.07 -9.75
CA GLU A 318 16.95 1.30 -9.08
C GLU A 318 17.77 2.52 -9.53
N ASP A 319 17.13 3.71 -9.48
CA ASP A 319 17.77 4.98 -9.81
C ASP A 319 18.89 5.33 -8.82
N ASN A 320 19.95 5.97 -9.33
CA ASN A 320 21.09 6.45 -8.56
C ASN A 320 20.68 7.34 -7.37
N GLY A 321 19.59 8.10 -7.52
CA GLY A 321 19.03 8.91 -6.43
C GLY A 321 18.55 8.07 -5.24
N ILE A 322 17.92 6.92 -5.49
CA ILE A 322 17.41 6.01 -4.46
C ILE A 322 18.58 5.36 -3.73
N ILE A 323 19.53 4.78 -4.49
CA ILE A 323 20.75 4.18 -3.92
C ILE A 323 21.50 5.20 -3.06
N GLY A 324 21.66 6.42 -3.58
CA GLY A 324 22.29 7.51 -2.84
C GLY A 324 21.55 7.88 -1.55
N GLY A 325 20.22 7.82 -1.53
CA GLY A 325 19.42 8.05 -0.31
C GLY A 325 19.58 6.95 0.73
N ILE A 326 19.58 5.68 0.28
CA ILE A 326 19.75 4.51 1.16
C ILE A 326 21.14 4.50 1.81
N LEU A 327 22.19 4.84 1.04
CA LEU A 327 23.54 4.96 1.59
C LEU A 327 23.68 6.10 2.60
N ASP A 328 23.01 7.24 2.37
CA ASP A 328 22.98 8.33 3.35
C ASP A 328 22.25 7.91 4.65
N ASP A 329 21.14 7.20 4.52
CA ASP A 329 20.36 6.70 5.65
C ASP A 329 21.16 5.66 6.45
N LEU A 330 21.89 4.77 5.76
CA LEU A 330 22.77 3.79 6.39
C LEU A 330 23.94 4.47 7.10
N PHE A 331 24.62 5.42 6.45
CA PHE A 331 25.70 6.18 7.09
C PHE A 331 25.20 6.89 8.36
N THR A 332 24.06 7.56 8.27
CA THR A 332 23.43 8.26 9.39
C THR A 332 23.08 7.29 10.52
N HIS A 333 22.48 6.14 10.18
CA HIS A 333 22.14 5.10 11.15
C HIS A 333 23.37 4.52 11.86
N MET A 334 24.46 4.28 11.13
CA MET A 334 25.71 3.78 11.71
C MET A 334 26.38 4.82 12.61
N THR A 335 26.26 6.11 12.27
CA THR A 335 26.76 7.20 13.12
C THR A 335 25.94 7.31 14.41
N GLU A 336 24.61 7.22 14.31
CA GLU A 336 23.71 7.24 15.48
C GLU A 336 23.98 6.07 16.44
N ILE A 337 24.16 4.84 15.90
CA ILE A 337 24.55 3.68 16.73
C ILE A 337 25.87 3.98 17.46
N ARG A 338 26.87 4.55 16.77
CA ARG A 338 28.15 4.90 17.38
C ARG A 338 27.98 5.87 18.54
N GLU A 339 27.25 6.97 18.31
CA GLU A 339 27.02 8.01 19.31
C GLU A 339 26.28 7.48 20.54
N LEU A 340 25.30 6.58 20.33
CA LEU A 340 24.60 5.91 21.44
C LEU A 340 25.56 5.08 22.30
N ASN A 341 26.50 4.36 21.68
CA ASN A 341 27.49 3.56 22.42
C ASN A 341 28.51 4.43 23.16
N GLU A 342 28.93 5.57 22.58
CA GLU A 342 29.85 6.50 23.23
C GLU A 342 29.19 7.22 24.43
N GLN A 343 27.88 7.51 24.37
CA GLN A 343 27.14 8.15 25.46
C GLN A 343 26.81 7.19 26.62
N ASP A 344 26.48 5.93 26.33
CA ASP A 344 26.15 4.92 27.34
C ASP A 344 27.38 4.41 28.12
N ALA A 345 28.60 4.59 27.59
CA ALA A 345 29.86 4.22 28.25
C ALA A 345 30.10 4.92 29.60
N HIS A 346 29.30 5.95 29.95
CA HIS A 346 29.47 6.73 31.17
C HIS A 346 28.32 6.63 32.18
N GLN A 347 27.19 5.99 31.89
CA GLN A 347 26.04 6.06 32.83
C GLN A 347 25.19 4.83 33.14
N ILE A 348 25.14 3.71 32.38
CA ILE A 348 24.14 2.67 32.69
C ILE A 348 24.65 1.23 32.50
N GLU A 349 24.63 0.45 33.60
CA GLU A 349 24.61 -1.01 33.59
C GLU A 349 23.27 -1.49 32.96
N LEU A 350 23.34 -2.31 31.90
CA LEU A 350 22.27 -2.94 31.06
C LEU A 350 22.19 -2.31 29.65
N GLN A 351 22.88 -2.82 28.62
CA GLN A 351 22.70 -4.06 27.82
C GLN A 351 21.70 -4.05 26.61
N PRO A 352 21.29 -2.91 26.03
CA PRO A 352 20.83 -2.89 24.62
C PRO A 352 21.97 -2.62 23.62
N GLY A 353 22.79 -1.59 23.81
CA GLY A 353 23.77 -1.14 22.81
C GLY A 353 24.80 -2.21 22.40
N THR A 354 25.36 -2.92 23.38
CA THR A 354 26.33 -4.01 23.12
C THR A 354 25.71 -5.25 22.47
N LEU A 355 24.43 -5.56 22.74
CA LEU A 355 23.78 -6.72 22.10
C LEU A 355 23.48 -6.41 20.63
N VAL A 356 23.02 -5.18 20.38
CA VAL A 356 22.65 -4.67 19.07
C VAL A 356 23.85 -4.52 18.15
N LEU A 357 24.97 -4.00 18.66
CA LEU A 357 26.22 -3.95 17.91
C LEU A 357 26.72 -5.34 17.53
N LYS A 358 26.66 -6.31 18.46
CA LYS A 358 27.07 -7.69 18.18
C LYS A 358 26.19 -8.34 17.12
N GLU A 359 24.87 -8.18 17.22
CA GLU A 359 23.94 -8.66 16.20
C GLU A 359 24.24 -8.04 14.84
N TYR A 360 24.51 -6.74 14.78
CA TYR A 360 24.93 -6.11 13.54
C TYR A 360 26.27 -6.63 13.04
N GLN A 361 27.28 -6.77 13.90
CA GLN A 361 28.60 -7.26 13.53
C GLN A 361 28.53 -8.68 12.96
N GLU A 362 27.80 -9.58 13.62
CA GLU A 362 27.56 -10.95 13.15
C GLU A 362 26.86 -10.92 11.79
N ILE A 363 25.81 -10.11 11.62
CA ILE A 363 25.15 -9.91 10.33
C ILE A 363 26.19 -9.43 9.30
N PHE A 364 26.83 -8.27 9.51
CA PHE A 364 27.79 -7.65 8.59
C PHE A 364 28.92 -8.59 8.14
N GLN A 365 29.38 -9.49 9.02
CA GLN A 365 30.43 -10.46 8.72
C GLN A 365 29.91 -11.73 8.02
N GLU A 366 28.74 -12.25 8.41
CA GLU A 366 28.25 -13.54 7.92
C GLU A 366 27.64 -13.50 6.51
N GLN A 367 27.10 -12.36 6.06
CA GLN A 367 26.45 -12.28 4.73
C GLN A 367 27.14 -11.34 3.73
N GLU A 368 28.47 -11.23 3.79
CA GLU A 368 29.27 -10.56 2.74
C GLU A 368 28.79 -9.12 2.43
N TYR A 369 28.31 -8.41 3.43
CA TYR A 369 27.69 -7.10 3.23
C TYR A 369 28.69 -6.00 2.91
N TYR A 370 29.91 -6.14 3.40
CA TYR A 370 30.98 -5.22 3.11
C TYR A 370 31.28 -5.26 1.60
N GLU A 371 31.26 -6.45 1.02
CA GLU A 371 31.41 -6.72 -0.40
C GLU A 371 30.27 -6.10 -1.21
N GLU A 372 29.03 -6.13 -0.71
CA GLU A 372 27.89 -5.48 -1.39
C GLU A 372 27.97 -3.94 -1.38
N VAL A 373 28.35 -3.33 -0.25
CA VAL A 373 28.59 -1.87 -0.18
C VAL A 373 29.80 -1.50 -1.05
N GLU A 374 30.84 -2.33 -1.06
CA GLU A 374 32.01 -2.16 -1.90
C GLU A 374 31.69 -2.34 -3.40
N ALA A 375 30.78 -3.23 -3.77
CA ALA A 375 30.32 -3.42 -5.14
C ALA A 375 29.72 -2.12 -5.70
N GLN A 376 29.02 -1.32 -4.86
CA GLN A 376 28.50 -0.01 -5.28
C GLN A 376 29.59 1.01 -5.66
N LEU A 377 30.82 0.87 -5.13
CA LEU A 377 31.96 1.73 -5.53
C LEU A 377 32.36 1.54 -6.99
N PHE A 378 32.17 0.32 -7.51
CA PHE A 378 32.59 -0.06 -8.87
C PHE A 378 31.45 0.01 -9.88
N ARG A 379 30.21 -0.14 -9.41
CA ARG A 379 29.02 -0.25 -10.26
C ARG A 379 28.68 1.04 -11.00
N ASN A 380 28.78 2.19 -10.33
CA ASN A 380 28.40 3.48 -10.88
C ASN A 380 29.62 4.25 -11.38
N GLN A 381 30.23 3.78 -12.48
CA GLN A 381 31.50 4.30 -12.97
C GLN A 381 31.52 5.83 -13.14
N ASP A 382 30.38 6.44 -13.47
CA ASP A 382 30.25 7.88 -13.71
C ASP A 382 29.63 8.70 -12.56
N ASP A 383 29.18 8.07 -11.47
CA ASP A 383 28.54 8.79 -10.34
C ASP A 383 29.45 8.85 -9.11
N ASN A 384 30.32 9.86 -9.11
CA ASN A 384 31.23 10.11 -7.99
C ASN A 384 30.49 10.30 -6.65
N LYS A 385 29.23 10.77 -6.66
CA LYS A 385 28.48 10.97 -5.41
C LYS A 385 28.14 9.65 -4.74
N ILE A 386 27.75 8.63 -5.50
CA ILE A 386 27.44 7.31 -4.93
C ILE A 386 28.73 6.68 -4.38
N LYS A 387 29.85 6.83 -5.08
CA LYS A 387 31.14 6.33 -4.60
C LYS A 387 31.55 6.98 -3.28
N ASP A 388 31.44 8.29 -3.18
CA ASP A 388 31.77 9.04 -1.96
C ASP A 388 30.90 8.60 -0.78
N LYS A 389 29.60 8.36 -1.03
CA LYS A 389 28.65 7.87 -0.02
C LYS A 389 28.94 6.43 0.41
N ALA A 390 29.14 5.52 -0.54
CA ALA A 390 29.49 4.14 -0.24
C ALA A 390 30.81 4.05 0.54
N ASN A 391 31.80 4.89 0.20
CA ASN A 391 33.04 4.97 0.96
C ASN A 391 32.82 5.53 2.38
N SER A 392 31.92 6.50 2.55
CA SER A 392 31.56 7.04 3.86
C SER A 392 30.87 5.97 4.74
N VAL A 393 29.92 5.22 4.16
CA VAL A 393 29.28 4.07 4.82
C VAL A 393 30.32 3.04 5.24
N LYS A 394 31.21 2.65 4.32
CA LYS A 394 32.29 1.69 4.56
C LYS A 394 33.16 2.09 5.75
N VAL A 395 33.63 3.34 5.77
CA VAL A 395 34.42 3.90 6.88
C VAL A 395 33.60 3.92 8.18
N SER A 396 32.32 4.28 8.12
CA SER A 396 31.44 4.29 9.30
C SER A 396 31.20 2.90 9.87
N ILE A 397 31.03 1.88 9.03
CA ILE A 397 30.90 0.47 9.45
C ILE A 397 32.20 0.03 10.11
N MET A 398 33.36 0.28 9.48
CA MET A 398 34.67 -0.09 10.04
C MET A 398 34.92 0.58 11.40
N ASN A 399 34.63 1.88 11.53
CA ASN A 399 34.83 2.60 12.78
C ASN A 399 33.92 2.12 13.93
N ASN A 400 32.81 1.42 13.63
CA ASN A 400 31.88 0.90 14.63
C ASN A 400 32.25 -0.52 15.11
N PHE A 401 32.91 -1.32 14.26
CA PHE A 401 33.12 -2.76 14.52
C PHE A 401 34.59 -3.19 14.56
N VAL A 402 35.51 -2.32 14.15
CA VAL A 402 36.93 -2.53 14.45
C VAL A 402 37.10 -2.18 15.92
N ASP A 403 36.94 -3.20 16.76
CA ASP A 403 37.45 -3.12 18.12
C ASP A 403 38.91 -2.72 18.05
N ASP A 404 39.32 -1.87 18.98
CA ASP A 404 40.71 -1.60 19.32
C ASP A 404 41.28 -2.87 19.98
N THR A 405 41.16 -4.03 19.31
CA THR A 405 41.95 -5.23 19.59
C THR A 405 43.37 -4.86 19.19
N GLY A 406 43.99 -4.05 20.04
CA GLY A 406 45.40 -4.14 20.31
C GLY A 406 45.69 -5.56 20.75
N ASP A 407 45.74 -6.47 19.78
CA ASP A 407 46.70 -7.55 19.81
C ASP A 407 48.08 -6.86 19.73
N ASP A 408 48.52 -6.39 20.89
CA ASP A 408 49.93 -6.32 21.23
C ASP A 408 50.46 -7.77 21.14
N ASN A 409 50.86 -8.17 19.94
CA ASN A 409 51.72 -9.32 19.69
C ASN A 409 52.98 -8.88 18.93
#